data_AF-A0A9W9LL62-F1
#
_entry.id   AF-A0A9W9LL62-F1
#
_cell.length_a   1.000
_cell.length_b   1.000
_cell.length_c   1.000
_cell.angle_alpha   90.00
_cell.angle_beta   90.00
_cell.angle_gamma   90.00
#
_symmetry.space_group_name_H-M   'P 1'
#
loop_
_entity.id
_entity.type
_entity.pdbx_description
1 polymer ?
#
loop_
_entity_poly.entity_id
_entity_poly.type
_entity_poly.pdbx_seq_one_letter_code
_entity_poly.pdbx_strand_id
1 'polypeptide(L)'
;MRAAERFLEPREKWWVVMLYTPQLGETTKDAIQEEYSHQLKFTDGEIYRNIRLHASRQDTRRVKKWEARLSSSKRDVLSSLDKRPNRPIRDGFNKSLPFSGLWDALKIGSLKRILSLRCPEEFAHYLFRVYEIWEFFMQDQHLFGLIDPQTINQLETLTPEASHDALLITKMMDKGEILPAIEDSIIREEIKTRILQHRGRILSFNTFFDDWKYMEALVKSLRPLLPSGFQGSLRDEFSSIFKSDRLCPGQIKIQTGERRYRIERSTSDQQKWLSYLMIFLAAMRDFPVLSQTTPRKSRGEEKPSIGGSPDERLSYLAQLAIEIGFKSEEIDHLVAADPDLAAARSFLRRSRPLDRYEIDERHAFILSRHIAGELKLLATPLSGNLYPEFSSQLDNIPKQF
;
A
#
# COMPACT_ATOMS: atom_id res chain seq x y z
N MET A 1 -41.03 -3.15 0.83
CA MET A 1 -41.99 -3.46 -0.26
C MET A 1 -42.42 -2.26 -1.11
N ARG A 2 -42.45 -1.00 -0.62
CA ARG A 2 -42.95 0.16 -1.42
C ARG A 2 -42.09 0.60 -2.63
N ALA A 3 -40.79 0.30 -2.66
CA ALA A 3 -39.94 0.67 -3.80
C ALA A 3 -40.19 -0.20 -5.05
N ALA A 4 -40.45 -1.50 -4.87
CA ALA A 4 -40.71 -2.44 -5.96
C ALA A 4 -41.98 -2.10 -6.76
N GLU A 5 -42.98 -1.48 -6.12
CA GLU A 5 -44.22 -1.07 -6.79
C GLU A 5 -44.00 -0.02 -7.88
N ARG A 6 -42.95 0.80 -7.73
CA ARG A 6 -42.67 1.97 -8.57
C ARG A 6 -41.74 1.69 -9.74
N PHE A 7 -40.88 0.66 -9.64
CA PHE A 7 -39.75 0.46 -10.56
C PHE A 7 -39.73 -0.92 -11.25
N LEU A 8 -40.55 -1.88 -10.83
CA LEU A 8 -40.53 -3.24 -11.39
C LEU A 8 -41.83 -3.56 -12.13
N GLU A 9 -41.71 -4.31 -13.23
CA GLU A 9 -42.86 -4.78 -13.99
C GLU A 9 -43.71 -5.77 -13.16
N PRO A 10 -45.03 -5.90 -13.41
CA PRO A 10 -45.93 -6.74 -12.59
C PRO A 10 -45.48 -8.19 -12.38
N ARG A 11 -44.70 -8.75 -13.31
CA ARG A 11 -44.15 -10.11 -13.23
C ARG A 11 -42.91 -10.23 -12.33
N GLU A 12 -42.25 -9.13 -12.03
CA GLU A 12 -41.02 -9.05 -11.21
C GLU A 12 -41.31 -8.59 -9.77
N LYS A 13 -42.58 -8.33 -9.44
CA LYS A 13 -43.02 -7.90 -8.09
C LYS A 13 -43.10 -9.04 -7.07
N TRP A 14 -42.90 -10.28 -7.50
CA TRP A 14 -43.03 -11.47 -6.67
C TRP A 14 -41.67 -12.10 -6.44
N TRP A 15 -41.23 -12.06 -5.18
CA TRP A 15 -40.00 -12.70 -4.72
C TRP A 15 -40.42 -13.84 -3.79
N VAL A 16 -39.88 -15.03 -4.02
CA VAL A 16 -40.04 -16.12 -3.07
C VAL A 16 -39.09 -15.87 -1.92
N VAL A 17 -39.62 -15.42 -0.79
CA VAL A 17 -38.86 -15.27 0.45
C VAL A 17 -39.16 -16.48 1.32
N MET A 18 -38.15 -17.32 1.56
CA MET A 18 -38.28 -18.37 2.57
C MET A 18 -37.92 -17.81 3.94
N LEU A 19 -38.93 -17.75 4.80
CA LEU A 19 -38.79 -17.31 6.18
C LEU A 19 -38.47 -18.53 7.04
N TYR A 20 -37.36 -18.46 7.77
CA TYR A 20 -36.94 -19.53 8.67
C TYR A 20 -37.10 -19.10 10.13
N THR A 21 -37.29 -20.07 11.02
CA THR A 21 -37.43 -19.82 12.45
C THR A 21 -36.10 -19.42 13.11
N PRO A 22 -36.08 -18.55 14.12
CA PRO A 22 -34.84 -18.10 14.78
C PRO A 22 -33.98 -19.23 15.35
N GLN A 23 -34.61 -20.38 15.68
CA GLN A 23 -34.01 -21.54 16.34
C GLN A 23 -33.30 -22.53 15.38
N LEU A 24 -32.94 -22.11 14.17
CA LEU A 24 -32.11 -22.93 13.29
C LEU A 24 -30.74 -23.18 13.91
N GLY A 25 -30.25 -24.42 13.83
CA GLY A 25 -28.85 -24.73 14.09
C GLY A 25 -27.92 -23.97 13.14
N GLU A 26 -26.73 -23.63 13.63
CA GLU A 26 -25.71 -22.86 12.89
C GLU A 26 -25.38 -23.50 11.53
N THR A 27 -25.32 -24.83 11.48
CA THR A 27 -25.08 -25.60 10.27
C THR A 27 -26.15 -25.40 9.20
N THR A 28 -27.42 -25.26 9.61
CA THR A 28 -28.56 -25.01 8.72
C THR A 28 -28.59 -23.56 8.26
N LYS A 29 -28.28 -22.60 9.14
CA LYS A 29 -28.14 -21.18 8.77
C LYS A 29 -27.05 -21.00 7.71
N ASP A 30 -25.90 -21.60 7.92
CA ASP A 30 -24.79 -21.61 6.97
C ASP A 30 -25.21 -22.24 5.63
N ALA A 31 -25.91 -23.38 5.66
CA ALA A 31 -26.36 -24.06 4.44
C ALA A 31 -27.30 -23.18 3.62
N ILE A 32 -28.28 -22.55 4.28
CA ILE A 32 -29.23 -21.62 3.64
C ILE A 32 -28.48 -20.44 3.01
N GLN A 33 -27.61 -19.76 3.75
CA GLN A 33 -26.84 -18.62 3.22
C GLN A 33 -25.96 -19.02 2.03
N GLU A 34 -25.41 -20.24 2.04
CA GLU A 34 -24.52 -20.76 1.00
C GLU A 34 -25.23 -21.34 -0.24
N GLU A 35 -26.52 -21.69 -0.14
CA GLU A 35 -27.28 -22.45 -1.14
C GLU A 35 -28.19 -21.57 -2.00
N TYR A 36 -28.78 -20.50 -1.46
CA TYR A 36 -29.67 -19.58 -2.22
C TYR A 36 -28.96 -18.54 -3.10
N SER A 37 -27.70 -18.79 -3.47
CA SER A 37 -26.82 -17.88 -4.23
C SER A 37 -27.10 -17.81 -5.74
N HIS A 38 -28.30 -18.20 -6.17
CA HIS A 38 -28.64 -18.32 -7.59
C HIS A 38 -28.73 -16.95 -8.33
N GLN A 39 -28.61 -15.82 -7.62
CA GLN A 39 -28.83 -14.48 -8.20
C GLN A 39 -27.59 -13.59 -8.27
N LEU A 40 -26.52 -13.82 -7.48
CA LEU A 40 -25.30 -13.02 -7.51
C LEU A 40 -24.06 -13.91 -7.29
N LYS A 41 -22.99 -13.68 -8.08
CA LYS A 41 -21.70 -14.35 -7.85
C LYS A 41 -21.09 -13.83 -6.55
N PHE A 42 -20.67 -14.74 -5.66
CA PHE A 42 -19.91 -14.40 -4.47
C PHE A 42 -18.67 -13.58 -4.80
N THR A 43 -18.37 -12.59 -3.96
CA THR A 43 -17.14 -11.80 -4.05
C THR A 43 -15.94 -12.64 -3.63
N ASP A 44 -14.75 -12.18 -4.04
CA ASP A 44 -13.49 -12.80 -3.61
C ASP A 44 -13.34 -12.77 -2.08
N GLY A 45 -13.84 -11.71 -1.44
CA GLY A 45 -13.85 -11.55 0.01
C GLY A 45 -14.73 -12.55 0.73
N GLU A 46 -15.97 -12.72 0.27
CA GLU A 46 -16.90 -13.70 0.83
C GLU A 46 -16.32 -15.12 0.73
N ILE A 47 -15.75 -15.47 -0.42
CA ILE A 47 -15.13 -16.79 -0.62
C ILE A 47 -13.94 -16.96 0.33
N TYR A 48 -13.02 -15.99 0.39
CA TYR A 48 -11.85 -16.08 1.27
C TYR A 48 -12.24 -16.19 2.74
N ARG A 49 -13.16 -15.32 3.20
CA ARG A 49 -13.62 -15.28 4.59
C ARG A 49 -14.24 -16.61 5.01
N ASN A 50 -15.10 -17.19 4.16
CA ASN A 50 -15.71 -18.49 4.44
C ASN A 50 -14.68 -19.64 4.44
N ILE A 51 -13.71 -19.63 3.52
CA ILE A 51 -12.59 -20.59 3.56
C ILE A 51 -11.88 -20.54 4.91
N ARG A 52 -11.53 -19.33 5.39
CA ARG A 52 -10.79 -19.17 6.65
C ARG A 52 -11.63 -19.51 7.89
N LEU A 53 -12.92 -19.15 7.93
CA LEU A 53 -13.83 -19.48 9.03
C LEU A 53 -14.09 -20.99 9.14
N HIS A 54 -14.29 -21.69 8.01
CA HIS A 54 -14.47 -23.14 8.03
C HIS A 54 -13.15 -23.87 8.34
N ALA A 55 -12.00 -23.33 7.88
CA ALA A 55 -10.69 -23.86 8.24
C ALA A 55 -10.41 -23.75 9.74
N SER A 56 -10.78 -22.65 10.41
CA SER A 56 -10.62 -22.52 11.87
C SER A 56 -11.51 -23.47 12.66
N ARG A 57 -12.64 -23.90 12.07
CA ARG A 57 -13.55 -24.93 12.63
C ARG A 57 -13.15 -26.37 12.27
N GLN A 58 -12.03 -26.55 11.55
CA GLN A 58 -11.56 -27.84 11.03
C GLN A 58 -12.55 -28.55 10.07
N ASP A 59 -13.49 -27.82 9.47
CA ASP A 59 -14.44 -28.36 8.49
C ASP A 59 -13.83 -28.40 7.08
N THR A 60 -13.04 -29.44 6.83
CA THR A 60 -12.35 -29.65 5.55
C THR A 60 -13.32 -29.78 4.36
N ARG A 61 -14.54 -30.30 4.59
CA ARG A 61 -15.54 -30.47 3.52
C ARG A 61 -16.02 -29.12 3.01
N ARG A 62 -16.35 -28.21 3.92
CA ARG A 62 -16.79 -26.86 3.56
C ARG A 62 -15.65 -26.01 2.99
N VAL A 63 -14.43 -26.16 3.50
CA VAL A 63 -13.24 -25.52 2.88
C VAL A 63 -13.13 -25.90 1.40
N LYS A 64 -13.15 -27.20 1.07
CA LYS A 64 -13.08 -27.67 -0.32
C LYS A 64 -14.25 -27.17 -1.17
N LYS A 65 -15.47 -27.10 -0.61
CA LYS A 65 -16.66 -26.55 -1.28
C LYS A 65 -16.43 -25.09 -1.70
N TRP A 66 -15.89 -24.27 -0.81
CA TRP A 66 -15.61 -22.87 -1.09
C TRP A 66 -14.41 -22.66 -2.01
N GLU A 67 -13.34 -23.46 -1.86
CA GLU A 67 -12.18 -23.44 -2.76
C GLU A 67 -12.55 -23.80 -4.20
N ALA A 68 -13.53 -24.68 -4.40
CA ALA A 68 -14.03 -25.06 -5.73
C ALA A 68 -14.65 -23.88 -6.50
N ARG A 69 -15.05 -22.80 -5.81
CA ARG A 69 -15.58 -21.58 -6.45
C ARG A 69 -14.47 -20.69 -7.03
N LEU A 70 -13.20 -20.95 -6.71
CA LEU A 70 -12.05 -20.18 -7.19
C LEU A 70 -11.46 -20.77 -8.48
N SER A 71 -11.10 -19.88 -9.41
CA SER A 71 -10.24 -20.24 -10.55
C SER A 71 -8.91 -20.84 -10.07
N SER A 72 -8.25 -21.63 -10.92
CA SER A 72 -6.91 -22.21 -10.63
C SER A 72 -5.92 -21.13 -10.19
N SER A 73 -5.83 -20.03 -10.94
CA SER A 73 -4.93 -18.92 -10.60
C SER A 73 -5.22 -18.29 -9.23
N LYS A 74 -6.49 -18.21 -8.79
CA LYS A 74 -6.82 -17.67 -7.46
C LYS A 74 -6.45 -18.67 -6.36
N ARG A 75 -6.63 -19.97 -6.60
CA ARG A 75 -6.17 -21.03 -5.67
C ARG A 75 -4.66 -21.02 -5.48
N ASP A 76 -3.90 -20.83 -6.56
CA ASP A 76 -2.44 -20.71 -6.50
C ASP A 76 -2.00 -19.50 -5.65
N VAL A 77 -2.73 -18.38 -5.76
CA VAL A 77 -2.47 -17.20 -4.94
C VAL A 77 -2.75 -17.46 -3.47
N LEU A 78 -3.86 -18.13 -3.12
CA LEU A 78 -4.13 -18.51 -1.74
C LEU A 78 -3.08 -19.48 -1.19
N SER A 79 -2.69 -20.48 -1.98
CA SER A 79 -1.59 -21.40 -1.62
C SER A 79 -0.29 -20.64 -1.37
N SER A 80 0.04 -19.64 -2.22
CA SER A 80 1.20 -18.78 -2.03
C SER A 80 1.09 -17.93 -0.75
N LEU A 81 -0.11 -17.45 -0.40
CA LEU A 81 -0.37 -16.68 0.81
C LEU A 81 -0.19 -17.53 2.08
N ASP A 82 -0.42 -18.85 2.01
CA ASP A 82 -0.20 -19.78 3.12
C ASP A 82 1.27 -20.19 3.34
N LYS A 83 2.15 -19.92 2.37
CA LYS A 83 3.59 -20.16 2.49
C LYS A 83 4.20 -19.25 3.57
N ARG A 84 5.21 -19.77 4.29
CA ARG A 84 5.87 -19.10 5.42
C ARG A 84 6.18 -17.60 5.18
N PRO A 85 6.77 -17.18 4.05
CA PRO A 85 7.10 -15.77 3.83
C PRO A 85 5.88 -14.83 3.80
N ASN A 86 4.71 -15.33 3.41
CA ASN A 86 3.51 -14.52 3.21
C ASN A 86 2.48 -14.64 4.35
N ARG A 87 2.76 -15.50 5.35
CA ARG A 87 1.89 -15.68 6.53
C ARG A 87 1.58 -14.38 7.26
N PRO A 88 2.52 -13.42 7.44
CA PRO A 88 2.18 -12.16 8.08
C PRO A 88 1.02 -11.41 7.39
N ILE A 89 1.01 -11.39 6.05
CA ILE A 89 -0.08 -10.76 5.28
C ILE A 89 -1.39 -11.52 5.50
N ARG A 90 -1.34 -12.86 5.42
CA ARG A 90 -2.51 -13.72 5.67
C ARG A 90 -3.09 -13.47 7.06
N ASP A 91 -2.22 -13.41 8.06
CA ASP A 91 -2.61 -13.27 9.46
C ASP A 91 -3.20 -11.87 9.71
N GLY A 92 -2.66 -10.84 9.06
CA GLY A 92 -3.24 -9.49 9.03
C GLY A 92 -4.66 -9.48 8.44
N PHE A 93 -4.89 -10.12 7.29
CA PHE A 93 -6.24 -10.29 6.75
C PHE A 93 -7.16 -11.06 7.70
N ASN A 94 -6.66 -12.18 8.25
CA ASN A 94 -7.45 -13.06 9.11
C ASN A 94 -7.88 -12.39 10.42
N LYS A 95 -7.10 -11.41 10.90
CA LYS A 95 -7.45 -10.63 12.09
C LYS A 95 -8.78 -9.89 11.91
N SER A 96 -9.10 -9.46 10.69
CA SER A 96 -10.34 -8.76 10.34
C SER A 96 -11.50 -9.67 9.89
N LEU A 97 -11.42 -10.99 10.08
CA LEU A 97 -12.54 -11.90 9.77
C LEU A 97 -13.88 -11.51 10.43
N PRO A 98 -13.92 -10.97 11.66
CA PRO A 98 -15.18 -10.55 12.29
C PRO A 98 -15.91 -9.42 11.54
N PHE A 99 -15.18 -8.51 10.90
CA PHE A 99 -15.72 -7.32 10.23
C PHE A 99 -16.17 -7.64 8.80
N SER A 100 -17.39 -8.15 8.63
CA SER A 100 -17.96 -8.55 7.34
C SER A 100 -17.87 -7.44 6.28
N GLY A 101 -18.18 -6.19 6.65
CA GLY A 101 -18.18 -5.05 5.75
C GLY A 101 -16.85 -4.77 5.03
N LEU A 102 -15.70 -5.18 5.58
CA LEU A 102 -14.40 -4.96 4.95
C LEU A 102 -14.16 -5.85 3.72
N TRP A 103 -14.81 -7.01 3.65
CA TRP A 103 -14.40 -8.07 2.75
C TRP A 103 -14.83 -7.86 1.29
N ASP A 104 -15.85 -7.04 1.01
CA ASP A 104 -16.29 -6.73 -0.37
C ASP A 104 -15.17 -6.17 -1.26
N ALA A 105 -14.21 -5.47 -0.65
CA ALA A 105 -13.06 -4.88 -1.33
C ALA A 105 -11.97 -5.90 -1.71
N LEU A 106 -11.98 -7.12 -1.16
CA LEU A 106 -10.90 -8.08 -1.36
C LEU A 106 -10.80 -8.51 -2.82
N LYS A 107 -9.61 -8.39 -3.40
CA LYS A 107 -9.30 -8.83 -4.77
C LYS A 107 -8.19 -9.88 -4.74
N ILE A 108 -8.55 -11.17 -4.67
CA ILE A 108 -7.56 -12.27 -4.57
C ILE A 108 -6.58 -12.22 -5.74
N GLY A 109 -7.05 -11.93 -6.94
CA GLY A 109 -6.19 -11.84 -8.14
C GLY A 109 -5.06 -10.81 -8.00
N SER A 110 -5.31 -9.68 -7.33
CA SER A 110 -4.32 -8.61 -7.13
C SER A 110 -3.21 -9.00 -6.15
N LEU A 111 -3.51 -9.92 -5.21
CA LEU A 111 -2.53 -10.36 -4.22
C LEU A 111 -1.28 -10.98 -4.86
N LYS A 112 -1.40 -11.61 -6.05
CA LYS A 112 -0.22 -12.15 -6.77
C LYS A 112 0.89 -11.10 -6.93
N ARG A 113 0.52 -9.87 -7.29
CA ARG A 113 1.46 -8.77 -7.49
C ARG A 113 1.98 -8.24 -6.16
N ILE A 114 1.11 -8.10 -5.15
CA ILE A 114 1.51 -7.72 -3.78
C ILE A 114 2.55 -8.69 -3.21
N LEU A 115 2.29 -10.01 -3.27
CA LEU A 115 3.21 -11.03 -2.76
C LEU A 115 4.57 -11.02 -3.49
N SER A 116 4.59 -10.65 -4.78
CA SER A 116 5.84 -10.56 -5.55
C SER A 116 6.77 -9.42 -5.09
N LEU A 117 6.23 -8.43 -4.37
CA LEU A 117 7.02 -7.32 -3.84
C LEU A 117 7.94 -7.74 -2.68
N ARG A 118 7.61 -8.84 -2.00
CA ARG A 118 8.38 -9.39 -0.86
C ARG A 118 8.51 -8.40 0.30
N CYS A 119 7.41 -7.71 0.62
CA CYS A 119 7.29 -6.80 1.76
C CYS A 119 6.20 -7.30 2.75
N PRO A 120 6.28 -8.56 3.23
CA PRO A 120 5.23 -9.11 4.08
C PRO A 120 5.04 -8.33 5.38
N GLU A 121 6.09 -7.75 5.94
CA GLU A 121 6.05 -6.99 7.19
C GLU A 121 5.29 -5.68 7.05
N GLU A 122 5.54 -4.92 5.98
CA GLU A 122 4.88 -3.63 5.73
C GLU A 122 3.41 -3.82 5.38
N PHE A 123 3.09 -4.81 4.54
CA PHE A 123 1.69 -5.11 4.20
C PHE A 123 0.92 -5.69 5.39
N ALA A 124 1.54 -6.57 6.19
CA ALA A 124 0.93 -7.04 7.42
C ALA A 124 0.67 -5.89 8.39
N HIS A 125 1.64 -4.99 8.58
CA HIS A 125 1.47 -3.82 9.44
C HIS A 125 0.26 -2.99 8.99
N TYR A 126 0.12 -2.71 7.68
CA TYR A 126 -1.04 -2.00 7.14
C TYR A 126 -2.36 -2.71 7.52
N LEU A 127 -2.45 -4.02 7.28
CA LEU A 127 -3.67 -4.79 7.56
C LEU A 127 -4.00 -4.85 9.06
N PHE A 128 -2.99 -4.92 9.92
CA PHE A 128 -3.18 -4.80 11.36
C PHE A 128 -3.69 -3.40 11.74
N ARG A 129 -3.18 -2.32 11.12
CA ARG A 129 -3.73 -0.97 11.33
C ARG A 129 -5.19 -0.85 10.91
N VAL A 130 -5.59 -1.51 9.81
CA VAL A 130 -7.02 -1.59 9.43
C VAL A 130 -7.81 -2.21 10.57
N TYR A 131 -7.41 -3.39 11.06
CA TYR A 131 -8.09 -4.04 12.18
C TYR A 131 -8.19 -3.13 13.43
N GLU A 132 -7.07 -2.54 13.87
CA GLU A 132 -7.02 -1.69 15.07
C GLU A 132 -7.97 -0.50 14.98
N ILE A 133 -8.13 0.11 13.81
CA ILE A 133 -9.04 1.24 13.60
C ILE A 133 -10.49 0.80 13.82
N TRP A 134 -10.92 -0.29 13.17
CA TRP A 134 -12.30 -0.77 13.26
C TRP A 134 -12.63 -1.39 14.62
N GLU A 135 -11.64 -2.05 15.25
CA GLU A 135 -11.74 -2.51 16.64
C GLU A 135 -11.90 -1.32 17.59
N PHE A 136 -11.11 -0.26 17.42
CA PHE A 136 -11.21 0.96 18.23
C PHE A 136 -12.58 1.63 18.09
N PHE A 137 -13.16 1.69 16.90
CA PHE A 137 -14.50 2.29 16.70
C PHE A 137 -15.59 1.50 17.42
N MET A 138 -15.54 0.17 17.36
CA MET A 138 -16.62 -0.66 17.90
C MET A 138 -16.44 -0.96 19.39
N GLN A 139 -15.23 -1.28 19.86
CA GLN A 139 -14.84 -1.79 21.19
C GLN A 139 -15.57 -3.05 21.68
N ASP A 140 -16.79 -3.31 21.23
CA ASP A 140 -17.57 -4.51 21.52
C ASP A 140 -17.53 -5.47 20.33
N GLN A 141 -17.06 -6.70 20.58
CA GLN A 141 -16.96 -7.76 19.59
C GLN A 141 -18.31 -8.18 18.99
N HIS A 142 -19.41 -8.01 19.74
CA HIS A 142 -20.75 -8.31 19.24
C HIS A 142 -21.17 -7.36 18.11
N LEU A 143 -20.58 -6.16 18.04
CA LEU A 143 -20.87 -5.16 17.02
C LEU A 143 -20.05 -5.35 15.73
N PHE A 144 -18.98 -6.15 15.76
CA PHE A 144 -18.04 -6.26 14.62
C PHE A 144 -18.73 -6.75 13.34
N GLY A 145 -19.66 -7.69 13.47
CA GLY A 145 -20.43 -8.23 12.36
C GLY A 145 -21.55 -7.32 11.84
N LEU A 146 -21.83 -6.21 12.53
CA LEU A 146 -22.89 -5.25 12.17
C LEU A 146 -22.39 -4.14 11.25
N ILE A 147 -21.09 -4.05 11.00
CA ILE A 147 -20.51 -3.10 10.05
C ILE A 147 -20.74 -3.60 8.63
N ASP A 148 -21.54 -2.87 7.86
CA ASP A 148 -21.84 -3.17 6.47
C ASP A 148 -20.83 -2.52 5.50
N PRO A 149 -20.70 -3.03 4.26
CA PRO A 149 -19.78 -2.47 3.26
C PRO A 149 -20.04 -1.01 2.90
N GLN A 150 -21.29 -0.55 2.92
CA GLN A 150 -21.64 0.84 2.60
C GLN A 150 -21.14 1.80 3.70
N THR A 151 -21.17 1.38 4.97
CA THR A 151 -20.53 2.11 6.07
C THR A 151 -19.02 2.22 5.86
N ILE A 152 -18.34 1.14 5.49
CA ILE A 152 -16.90 1.17 5.18
C ILE A 152 -16.61 2.19 4.07
N ASN A 153 -17.33 2.11 2.96
CA ASN A 153 -17.13 2.97 1.79
C ASN A 153 -17.37 4.47 2.09
N GLN A 154 -18.29 4.78 3.01
CA GLN A 154 -18.55 6.18 3.41
C GLN A 154 -17.49 6.73 4.35
N LEU A 155 -16.88 5.88 5.19
CA LEU A 155 -15.90 6.30 6.19
C LEU A 155 -14.45 6.22 5.71
N GLU A 156 -14.13 5.27 4.83
CA GLU A 156 -12.75 5.12 4.34
C GLU A 156 -12.24 6.40 3.70
N THR A 157 -10.94 6.64 3.80
CA THR A 157 -10.25 7.85 3.31
C THR A 157 -10.54 9.15 4.07
N LEU A 158 -11.62 9.23 4.86
CA LEU A 158 -11.87 10.39 5.71
C LEU A 158 -10.81 10.50 6.81
N THR A 159 -10.50 11.73 7.21
CA THR A 159 -9.56 12.06 8.28
C THR A 159 -10.31 12.87 9.34
N PRO A 160 -10.80 12.26 10.43
CA PRO A 160 -11.68 12.93 11.40
C PRO A 160 -11.08 14.18 12.08
N GLU A 161 -9.75 14.31 12.11
CA GLU A 161 -9.08 15.53 12.58
C GLU A 161 -9.36 16.76 11.72
N ALA A 162 -9.74 16.57 10.45
CA ALA A 162 -10.15 17.65 9.56
C ALA A 162 -11.61 18.04 9.83
N SER A 163 -11.86 19.33 10.07
CA SER A 163 -13.19 19.83 10.46
C SER A 163 -14.29 19.48 9.44
N HIS A 164 -13.98 19.50 8.14
CA HIS A 164 -14.93 19.10 7.10
C HIS A 164 -15.35 17.63 7.23
N ASP A 165 -14.40 16.72 7.45
CA ASP A 165 -14.67 15.29 7.58
C ASP A 165 -15.42 14.96 8.87
N ALA A 166 -15.04 15.61 9.99
CA ALA A 166 -15.77 15.48 11.25
C ALA A 166 -17.26 15.86 11.11
N LEU A 167 -17.55 16.95 10.39
CA LEU A 167 -18.93 17.39 10.12
C LEU A 167 -19.66 16.40 9.21
N LEU A 168 -18.99 15.88 8.17
CA LEU A 168 -19.57 14.88 7.27
C LEU A 168 -19.91 13.60 8.03
N ILE A 169 -18.98 13.08 8.84
CA ILE A 169 -19.18 11.89 9.68
C ILE A 169 -20.34 12.10 10.65
N THR A 170 -20.39 13.23 11.32
CA THR A 170 -21.49 13.59 12.24
C THR A 170 -22.83 13.55 11.52
N LYS A 171 -22.93 14.20 10.35
CA LYS A 171 -24.15 14.22 9.55
C LYS A 171 -24.58 12.81 9.09
N MET A 172 -23.63 11.96 8.68
CA MET A 172 -23.94 10.59 8.28
C MET A 172 -24.40 9.74 9.48
N MET A 173 -23.79 9.91 10.66
CA MET A 173 -24.23 9.24 11.90
C MET A 173 -25.65 9.66 12.30
N ASP A 174 -25.92 10.97 12.32
CA ASP A 174 -27.18 11.54 12.79
C ASP A 174 -28.36 11.15 11.89
N LYS A 175 -28.11 10.98 10.58
CA LYS A 175 -29.11 10.49 9.62
C LYS A 175 -29.27 8.96 9.59
N GLY A 176 -28.39 8.22 10.26
CA GLY A 176 -28.37 6.76 10.14
C GLY A 176 -27.87 6.23 8.80
N GLU A 177 -27.11 7.03 8.03
CA GLU A 177 -26.53 6.62 6.74
C GLU A 177 -25.35 5.64 6.92
N ILE A 178 -24.71 5.68 8.09
CA ILE A 178 -23.67 4.74 8.52
C ILE A 178 -24.07 4.01 9.81
N LEU A 179 -23.60 2.77 9.92
CA LEU A 179 -23.93 1.80 10.97
C LEU A 179 -25.45 1.58 11.14
N PRO A 180 -26.24 1.40 10.07
CA PRO A 180 -27.70 1.33 10.16
C PRO A 180 -28.22 0.16 11.00
N ALA A 181 -27.43 -0.91 11.19
CA ALA A 181 -27.79 -2.06 12.00
C ALA A 181 -27.66 -1.83 13.53
N ILE A 182 -27.09 -0.70 13.95
CA ILE A 182 -26.93 -0.33 15.37
C ILE A 182 -27.96 0.75 15.68
N GLU A 183 -29.08 0.38 16.31
CA GLU A 183 -30.20 1.28 16.59
C GLU A 183 -30.08 2.01 17.94
N ASP A 184 -29.36 1.42 18.90
CA ASP A 184 -29.20 1.98 20.24
C ASP A 184 -28.48 3.33 20.19
N SER A 185 -29.17 4.39 20.58
CA SER A 185 -28.66 5.77 20.49
C SER A 185 -27.43 6.02 21.36
N ILE A 186 -27.31 5.34 22.50
CA ILE A 186 -26.16 5.49 23.40
C ILE A 186 -24.93 4.87 22.74
N ILE A 187 -25.06 3.64 22.26
CA ILE A 187 -23.98 2.94 21.56
C ILE A 187 -23.55 3.72 20.30
N ARG A 188 -24.51 4.25 19.53
CA ARG A 188 -24.22 5.07 18.34
C ARG A 188 -23.40 6.32 18.69
N GLU A 189 -23.77 7.05 19.74
CA GLU A 189 -23.07 8.27 20.14
C GLU A 189 -21.65 7.96 20.66
N GLU A 190 -21.47 6.84 21.37
CA GLU A 190 -20.16 6.37 21.78
C GLU A 190 -19.27 6.01 20.58
N ILE A 191 -19.80 5.28 19.59
CA ILE A 191 -19.07 4.95 18.36
C ILE A 191 -18.70 6.23 17.61
N LYS A 192 -19.65 7.17 17.45
CA LYS A 192 -19.42 8.47 16.81
C LYS A 192 -18.28 9.22 17.50
N THR A 193 -18.31 9.29 18.83
CA THR A 193 -17.25 9.94 19.62
C THR A 193 -15.89 9.33 19.32
N ARG A 194 -15.79 7.99 19.27
CA ARG A 194 -14.53 7.29 18.95
C ARG A 194 -14.08 7.54 17.51
N ILE A 195 -14.99 7.52 16.54
CA ILE A 195 -14.64 7.86 15.14
C ILE A 195 -14.06 9.28 15.07
N LEU A 196 -14.69 10.25 15.73
CA LEU A 196 -14.23 11.64 15.74
C LEU A 196 -12.90 11.87 16.49
N GLN A 197 -12.53 10.96 17.40
CA GLN A 197 -11.26 11.01 18.12
C GLN A 197 -10.08 10.41 17.33
N HIS A 198 -10.35 9.65 16.27
CA HIS A 198 -9.31 8.97 15.50
C HIS A 198 -8.44 9.96 14.74
N ARG A 199 -7.12 9.72 14.82
CA ARG A 199 -6.11 10.55 14.18
C ARG A 199 -5.60 9.93 12.89
N GLY A 200 -5.57 10.74 11.83
CA GLY A 200 -5.22 10.32 10.49
C GLY A 200 -6.37 9.67 9.71
N ARG A 201 -6.01 9.15 8.54
CA ARG A 201 -6.95 8.57 7.56
C ARG A 201 -7.57 7.27 8.07
N ILE A 202 -8.88 7.09 7.89
CA ILE A 202 -9.57 5.82 8.13
C ILE A 202 -9.18 4.82 7.02
N LEU A 203 -8.60 3.69 7.42
CA LEU A 203 -8.09 2.67 6.50
C LEU A 203 -9.09 1.51 6.35
N SER A 204 -9.12 0.93 5.16
CA SER A 204 -9.95 -0.23 4.81
C SER A 204 -9.17 -1.17 3.88
N PHE A 205 -9.82 -2.26 3.44
CA PHE A 205 -9.25 -3.09 2.38
C PHE A 205 -9.23 -2.37 1.02
N ASN A 206 -10.17 -1.46 0.73
CA ASN A 206 -10.08 -0.66 -0.50
C ASN A 206 -8.82 0.21 -0.48
N THR A 207 -8.58 0.94 0.62
CA THR A 207 -7.38 1.79 0.74
C THR A 207 -6.11 0.95 0.67
N PHE A 208 -6.08 -0.26 1.24
CA PHE A 208 -4.97 -1.20 1.07
C PHE A 208 -4.73 -1.54 -0.41
N PHE A 209 -5.79 -1.88 -1.16
CA PHE A 209 -5.70 -2.23 -2.58
C PHE A 209 -5.43 -1.05 -3.52
N ASP A 210 -5.48 0.18 -3.02
CA ASP A 210 -5.01 1.37 -3.72
C ASP A 210 -3.60 1.77 -3.33
N ASP A 211 -3.28 1.81 -2.04
CA ASP A 211 -1.99 2.28 -1.52
C ASP A 211 -0.83 1.35 -1.86
N TRP A 212 -1.06 0.03 -2.01
CA TRP A 212 0.03 -0.89 -2.38
C TRP A 212 0.64 -0.54 -3.75
N LYS A 213 -0.11 0.13 -4.64
CA LYS A 213 0.40 0.57 -5.96
C LYS A 213 1.50 1.61 -5.80
N TYR A 214 1.35 2.50 -4.80
CA TYR A 214 2.39 3.44 -4.44
C TYR A 214 3.58 2.70 -3.82
N MET A 215 3.31 1.79 -2.88
CA MET A 215 4.36 0.96 -2.28
C MET A 215 5.17 0.18 -3.33
N GLU A 216 4.52 -0.37 -4.35
CA GLU A 216 5.21 -1.03 -5.47
C GLU A 216 6.21 -0.10 -6.17
N ALA A 217 5.83 1.15 -6.43
CA ALA A 217 6.73 2.12 -7.04
C ALA A 217 7.97 2.35 -6.15
N LEU A 218 7.78 2.45 -4.84
CA LEU A 218 8.89 2.59 -3.88
C LEU A 218 9.80 1.36 -3.87
N VAL A 219 9.21 0.16 -3.82
CA VAL A 219 9.97 -1.09 -3.86
C VAL A 219 10.78 -1.21 -5.16
N LYS A 220 10.22 -0.79 -6.30
CA LYS A 220 10.96 -0.74 -7.57
C LYS A 220 12.15 0.21 -7.51
N SER A 221 11.99 1.38 -6.90
CA SER A 221 13.07 2.35 -6.71
C SER A 221 14.21 1.81 -5.84
N LEU A 222 13.90 0.94 -4.87
CA LEU A 222 14.87 0.44 -3.89
C LEU A 222 15.59 -0.84 -4.33
N ARG A 223 14.97 -1.66 -5.19
CA ARG A 223 15.55 -2.93 -5.67
C ARG A 223 16.96 -2.82 -6.27
N PRO A 224 17.32 -1.77 -7.04
CA PRO A 224 18.67 -1.62 -7.57
C PRO A 224 19.77 -1.50 -6.52
N LEU A 225 19.44 -1.21 -5.25
CA LEU A 225 20.41 -1.14 -4.15
C LEU A 225 20.73 -2.52 -3.54
N LEU A 226 19.95 -3.55 -3.87
CA LEU A 226 19.99 -4.83 -3.20
C LEU A 226 20.64 -5.91 -4.07
N PRO A 227 21.24 -6.95 -3.45
CA PRO A 227 21.74 -8.12 -4.13
C PRO A 227 20.73 -8.73 -5.12
N SER A 228 21.20 -8.98 -6.33
CA SER A 228 20.37 -9.65 -7.34
C SER A 228 19.92 -11.03 -6.88
N GLY A 229 18.60 -11.27 -6.86
CA GLY A 229 18.05 -12.59 -6.56
C GLY A 229 18.05 -12.99 -5.08
N PHE A 230 18.08 -12.03 -4.14
CA PHE A 230 17.84 -12.30 -2.72
C PHE A 230 16.58 -13.16 -2.51
N GLN A 231 16.49 -13.95 -1.44
CA GLN A 231 15.37 -14.89 -1.21
C GLN A 231 14.40 -14.44 -0.09
N GLY A 232 14.86 -13.58 0.82
CA GLY A 232 14.08 -13.09 1.97
C GLY A 232 13.09 -11.97 1.63
N SER A 233 12.59 -11.31 2.68
CA SER A 233 11.84 -10.06 2.54
C SER A 233 12.78 -8.91 2.20
N LEU A 234 12.22 -7.83 1.67
CA LEU A 234 12.96 -6.58 1.42
C LEU A 234 13.56 -6.04 2.73
N ARG A 235 12.82 -6.13 3.84
CA ARG A 235 13.28 -5.69 5.17
C ARG A 235 14.44 -6.54 5.68
N ASP A 236 14.34 -7.85 5.56
CA ASP A 236 15.41 -8.78 5.93
C ASP A 236 16.67 -8.49 5.11
N GLU A 237 16.51 -8.27 3.81
CA GLU A 237 17.63 -8.01 2.92
C GLU A 237 18.34 -6.71 3.28
N PHE A 238 17.62 -5.59 3.44
CA PHE A 238 18.18 -4.34 3.94
C PHE A 238 18.86 -4.50 5.30
N SER A 239 18.26 -5.31 6.19
CA SER A 239 18.85 -5.59 7.50
C SER A 239 20.16 -6.36 7.40
N SER A 240 20.31 -7.26 6.41
CA SER A 240 21.51 -8.06 6.20
C SER A 240 22.69 -7.24 5.63
N ILE A 241 22.38 -6.27 4.76
CA ILE A 241 23.36 -5.37 4.15
C ILE A 241 23.68 -4.14 5.01
N PHE A 242 23.00 -3.98 6.15
CA PHE A 242 23.32 -2.93 7.12
C PHE A 242 24.61 -3.25 7.88
N LYS A 243 25.57 -2.32 7.86
CA LYS A 243 26.87 -2.43 8.53
C LYS A 243 27.06 -1.24 9.47
N SER A 244 26.96 -1.50 10.77
CA SER A 244 27.04 -0.48 11.82
C SER A 244 28.43 0.14 11.99
N ASP A 245 29.47 -0.51 11.47
CA ASP A 245 30.86 -0.02 11.49
C ASP A 245 31.06 1.25 10.64
N ARG A 246 30.15 1.52 9.69
CA ARG A 246 30.11 2.77 8.92
C ARG A 246 29.48 3.95 9.67
N LEU A 247 28.86 3.70 10.82
CA LEU A 247 28.23 4.73 11.65
C LEU A 247 29.05 5.01 12.91
N CYS A 248 28.92 6.23 13.43
CA CYS A 248 29.45 6.54 14.75
C CYS A 248 28.75 5.65 15.80
N PRO A 249 29.50 4.95 16.66
CA PRO A 249 28.91 4.10 17.70
C PRO A 249 27.92 4.88 18.57
N GLY A 250 26.71 4.34 18.72
CA GLY A 250 25.65 4.96 19.53
C GLY A 250 24.97 6.18 18.92
N GLN A 251 25.20 6.47 17.62
CA GLN A 251 24.64 7.63 16.95
C GLN A 251 24.07 7.30 15.57
N ILE A 252 23.04 8.03 15.12
CA ILE A 252 22.48 7.94 13.78
C ILE A 252 22.45 9.31 13.11
N LYS A 253 22.76 9.35 11.81
CA LYS A 253 22.52 10.53 10.95
C LYS A 253 21.08 10.50 10.44
N ILE A 254 20.26 11.45 10.86
CA ILE A 254 18.91 11.67 10.36
C ILE A 254 18.95 12.76 9.29
N GLN A 255 18.51 12.44 8.08
CA GLN A 255 18.43 13.40 6.98
C GLN A 255 17.27 14.37 7.23
N THR A 256 17.57 15.66 7.33
CA THR A 256 16.60 16.75 7.54
C THR A 256 16.46 17.65 6.30
N GLY A 257 17.28 17.42 5.28
CA GLY A 257 17.19 18.01 3.95
C GLY A 257 18.10 17.28 2.99
N GLU A 258 18.05 17.60 1.70
CA GLU A 258 18.74 16.84 0.65
C GLU A 258 20.21 16.53 0.95
N ARG A 259 20.94 17.48 1.53
CA ARG A 259 22.34 17.32 1.97
C ARG A 259 22.56 17.70 3.44
N ARG A 260 21.49 17.73 4.24
CA ARG A 260 21.54 18.13 5.66
C ARG A 260 21.20 16.97 6.55
N TYR A 261 22.01 16.81 7.60
CA TYR A 261 21.87 15.73 8.56
C TYR A 261 21.91 16.28 9.99
N ARG A 262 21.10 15.68 10.86
CA ARG A 262 21.17 15.85 12.31
C ARG A 262 21.64 14.55 12.93
N ILE A 263 22.56 14.63 13.88
CA ILE A 263 23.04 13.47 14.61
C ILE A 263 22.20 13.29 15.87
N GLU A 264 21.71 12.08 16.10
CA GLU A 264 20.94 11.71 17.29
C GLU A 264 21.54 10.50 17.98
N ARG A 265 21.29 10.35 19.30
CA ARG A 265 21.66 9.14 20.04
C ARG A 265 20.73 7.99 19.67
N SER A 266 21.29 6.80 19.47
CA SER A 266 20.52 5.63 19.05
C SER A 266 21.17 4.31 19.43
N THR A 267 20.36 3.28 19.68
CA THR A 267 20.82 1.88 19.75
C THR A 267 21.07 1.30 18.35
N SER A 268 21.76 0.16 18.26
CA SER A 268 21.99 -0.54 16.98
C SER A 268 20.69 -0.89 16.26
N ASP A 269 19.67 -1.33 17.00
CA ASP A 269 18.36 -1.67 16.42
C ASP A 269 17.61 -0.44 15.91
N GLN A 270 17.68 0.67 16.65
CA GLN A 270 17.15 1.96 16.19
C GLN A 270 17.87 2.43 14.93
N GLN A 271 19.20 2.26 14.84
CA GLN A 271 19.95 2.64 13.65
C GLN A 271 19.45 1.88 12.41
N LYS A 272 19.32 0.55 12.51
CA LYS A 272 18.80 -0.29 11.42
C LYS A 272 17.40 0.15 10.98
N TRP A 273 16.50 0.28 11.95
CA TRP A 273 15.11 0.63 11.68
C TRP A 273 14.95 2.01 11.06
N LEU A 274 15.61 3.03 11.62
CA LEU A 274 15.54 4.39 11.10
C LEU A 274 16.20 4.51 9.73
N SER A 275 17.31 3.81 9.48
CA SER A 275 17.96 3.79 8.17
C SER A 275 17.06 3.14 7.11
N TYR A 276 16.35 2.07 7.48
CA TYR A 276 15.32 1.45 6.63
C TYR A 276 14.18 2.43 6.32
N LEU A 277 13.68 3.18 7.30
CA LEU A 277 12.67 4.20 7.06
C LEU A 277 13.19 5.34 6.19
N MET A 278 14.42 5.80 6.40
CA MET A 278 15.02 6.89 5.65
C MET A 278 15.21 6.56 4.17
N ILE A 279 15.59 5.32 3.82
CA ILE A 279 15.72 4.95 2.41
C ILE A 279 14.36 4.90 1.71
N PHE A 280 13.29 4.49 2.41
CA PHE A 280 11.93 4.59 1.91
C PHE A 280 11.49 6.04 1.71
N LEU A 281 11.75 6.92 2.67
CA LEU A 281 11.45 8.35 2.55
C LEU A 281 12.22 9.01 1.40
N ALA A 282 13.44 8.56 1.13
CA ALA A 282 14.20 8.99 -0.03
C ALA A 282 13.57 8.50 -1.34
N ALA A 283 13.19 7.23 -1.42
CA ALA A 283 12.47 6.69 -2.57
C ALA A 283 11.13 7.42 -2.80
N MET A 284 10.43 7.83 -1.75
CA MET A 284 9.17 8.60 -1.87
C MET A 284 9.35 9.96 -2.52
N ARG A 285 10.49 10.64 -2.32
CA ARG A 285 10.75 11.97 -2.90
C ARG A 285 10.88 11.93 -4.42
N ASP A 286 11.55 10.91 -4.95
CA ASP A 286 11.91 10.82 -6.36
C ASP A 286 11.29 9.60 -7.07
N PHE A 287 10.24 9.00 -6.47
CA PHE A 287 9.63 7.77 -7.00
C PHE A 287 9.20 7.86 -8.47
N PRO A 288 8.69 8.99 -9.03
CA PRO A 288 8.26 9.00 -10.42
C PRO A 288 9.44 8.77 -11.36
N VAL A 289 10.61 9.34 -11.04
CA VAL A 289 11.86 9.20 -11.82
C VAL A 289 12.46 7.82 -11.58
N LEU A 290 12.63 7.42 -10.31
CA LEU A 290 13.30 6.19 -9.91
C LEU A 290 12.55 4.93 -10.36
N SER A 291 11.22 4.92 -10.22
CA SER A 291 10.39 3.76 -10.57
C SER A 291 9.90 3.78 -12.01
N GLN A 292 10.09 4.90 -12.73
CA GLN A 292 9.50 5.19 -14.04
C GLN A 292 7.96 5.01 -14.07
N THR A 293 7.32 5.11 -12.91
CA THR A 293 5.87 5.00 -12.77
C THR A 293 5.26 6.38 -12.91
N THR A 294 4.33 6.55 -13.84
CA THR A 294 3.60 7.81 -13.98
C THR A 294 2.70 8.03 -12.76
N PRO A 295 2.78 9.18 -12.07
CA PRO A 295 1.83 9.53 -11.04
C PRO A 295 0.39 9.51 -11.57
N ARG A 296 -0.56 9.17 -10.71
CA ARG A 296 -1.99 9.30 -11.05
C ARG A 296 -2.30 10.78 -11.27
N LYS A 297 -3.20 11.05 -12.21
CA LYS A 297 -3.73 12.37 -12.51
C LYS A 297 -5.20 12.45 -12.17
N SER A 298 -5.70 13.64 -11.85
CA SER A 298 -7.13 13.85 -11.68
C SER A 298 -7.82 13.81 -13.05
N ARG A 299 -9.13 13.56 -13.05
CA ARG A 299 -9.92 13.54 -14.29
C ARG A 299 -9.91 14.93 -14.93
N GLY A 300 -9.47 15.00 -16.19
CA GLY A 300 -9.39 16.26 -16.94
C GLY A 300 -8.03 16.98 -16.85
N GLU A 301 -7.12 16.54 -15.98
CA GLU A 301 -5.78 17.12 -15.89
C GLU A 301 -4.82 16.54 -16.94
N GLU A 302 -3.77 17.30 -17.25
CA GLU A 302 -2.68 16.85 -18.10
C GLU A 302 -1.85 15.76 -17.42
N LYS A 303 -1.15 14.95 -18.23
CA LYS A 303 -0.27 13.92 -17.68
C LYS A 303 0.94 14.62 -17.04
N PRO A 304 1.28 14.33 -15.77
CA PRO A 304 2.45 14.92 -15.14
C PRO A 304 3.72 14.62 -15.93
N SER A 305 4.52 15.65 -16.21
CA SER A 305 5.86 15.46 -16.78
C SER A 305 6.82 14.97 -15.70
N ILE A 306 7.47 13.84 -15.95
CA ILE A 306 8.53 13.34 -15.08
C ILE A 306 9.86 13.89 -15.60
N GLY A 307 10.42 14.86 -14.87
CA GLY A 307 11.75 15.43 -15.16
C GLY A 307 12.85 14.75 -14.34
N GLY A 308 14.08 14.76 -14.85
CA GLY A 308 15.26 14.21 -14.17
C GLY A 308 15.78 12.91 -14.78
N SER A 309 17.00 12.52 -14.39
CA SER A 309 17.67 11.31 -14.86
C SER A 309 17.53 10.18 -13.83
N PRO A 310 17.05 8.98 -14.22
CA PRO A 310 17.05 7.81 -13.34
C PRO A 310 18.43 7.46 -12.80
N ASP A 311 19.47 7.55 -13.63
CA ASP A 311 20.85 7.21 -13.24
C ASP A 311 21.39 8.18 -12.19
N GLU A 312 21.09 9.48 -12.35
CA GLU A 312 21.44 10.52 -11.38
C GLU A 312 20.73 10.29 -10.04
N ARG A 313 19.41 10.06 -10.07
CA ARG A 313 18.61 9.82 -8.86
C ARG A 313 19.02 8.53 -8.15
N LEU A 314 19.34 7.46 -8.90
CA LEU A 314 19.84 6.21 -8.32
C LEU A 314 21.22 6.39 -7.69
N SER A 315 22.12 7.15 -8.31
CA SER A 315 23.44 7.45 -7.74
C SER A 315 23.29 8.22 -6.41
N TYR A 316 22.42 9.23 -6.35
CA TYR A 316 22.13 9.93 -5.09
C TYR A 316 21.50 9.04 -4.03
N LEU A 317 20.57 8.17 -4.42
CA LEU A 317 19.95 7.20 -3.51
C LEU A 317 20.99 6.23 -2.95
N ALA A 318 21.95 5.77 -3.77
CA ALA A 318 23.05 4.91 -3.35
C ALA A 318 24.05 5.63 -2.42
N GLN A 319 24.37 6.89 -2.69
CA GLN A 319 25.17 7.73 -1.79
C GLN A 319 24.51 7.86 -0.42
N LEU A 320 23.21 8.14 -0.39
CA LEU A 320 22.45 8.18 0.85
C LEU A 320 22.48 6.81 1.57
N ALA A 321 22.34 5.71 0.83
CA ALA A 321 22.40 4.36 1.40
C ALA A 321 23.74 4.11 2.13
N ILE A 322 24.87 4.56 1.58
CA ILE A 322 26.18 4.51 2.25
C ILE A 322 26.18 5.35 3.53
N GLU A 323 25.68 6.59 3.46
CA GLU A 323 25.67 7.53 4.60
C GLU A 323 24.85 7.02 5.80
N ILE A 324 23.83 6.21 5.55
CA ILE A 324 22.98 5.61 6.58
C ILE A 324 23.36 4.16 6.89
N GLY A 325 24.51 3.67 6.40
CA GLY A 325 25.11 2.41 6.85
C GLY A 325 24.74 1.16 6.05
N PHE A 326 24.17 1.27 4.86
CA PHE A 326 23.98 0.13 3.96
C PHE A 326 25.22 -0.12 3.09
N LYS A 327 25.48 -1.39 2.78
CA LYS A 327 26.61 -1.83 1.94
C LYS A 327 26.25 -3.07 1.12
N SER A 328 26.30 -2.93 -0.20
CA SER A 328 26.21 -4.02 -1.18
C SER A 328 27.12 -3.70 -2.38
N GLU A 329 27.45 -4.70 -3.19
CA GLU A 329 28.20 -4.47 -4.43
C GLU A 329 27.41 -3.57 -5.39
N GLU A 330 26.09 -3.71 -5.41
CA GLU A 330 25.20 -2.85 -6.20
C GLU A 330 25.27 -1.39 -5.78
N ILE A 331 25.28 -1.09 -4.47
CA ILE A 331 25.45 0.28 -3.96
C ILE A 331 26.82 0.82 -4.38
N ASP A 332 27.89 0.04 -4.19
CA ASP A 332 29.25 0.48 -4.53
C ASP A 332 29.39 0.74 -6.05
N HIS A 333 28.76 -0.09 -6.89
CA HIS A 333 28.70 0.12 -8.35
C HIS A 333 27.93 1.39 -8.75
N LEU A 334 26.78 1.65 -8.11
CA LEU A 334 25.96 2.83 -8.40
C LEU A 334 26.63 4.14 -7.97
N VAL A 335 27.43 4.10 -6.91
CA VAL A 335 28.20 5.27 -6.45
C VAL A 335 29.45 5.49 -7.31
N ALA A 336 30.12 4.41 -7.74
CA ALA A 336 31.27 4.51 -8.64
C ALA A 336 30.87 5.00 -10.05
N ALA A 337 29.63 4.76 -10.46
CA ALA A 337 29.07 5.30 -11.68
C ALA A 337 28.85 6.82 -11.52
N ASP A 338 29.73 7.62 -12.12
CA ASP A 338 29.51 9.06 -12.26
C ASP A 338 28.28 9.27 -13.17
N PRO A 339 27.14 9.79 -12.64
CA PRO A 339 25.91 9.90 -13.40
C PRO A 339 26.03 10.87 -14.57
N ASP A 340 26.85 11.92 -14.42
CA ASP A 340 27.11 12.89 -15.49
C ASP A 340 27.94 12.25 -16.60
N LEU A 341 28.92 11.42 -16.23
CA LEU A 341 29.73 10.66 -17.19
C LEU A 341 28.88 9.62 -17.93
N ALA A 342 27.98 8.92 -17.22
CA ALA A 342 27.06 7.97 -17.82
C ALA A 342 26.08 8.66 -18.78
N ALA A 343 25.53 9.80 -18.38
CA ALA A 343 24.65 10.63 -19.22
C ALA A 343 25.39 11.14 -20.47
N ALA A 344 26.62 11.63 -20.32
CA ALA A 344 27.45 12.08 -21.44
C ALA A 344 27.73 10.93 -22.43
N ARG A 345 28.10 9.75 -21.94
CA ARG A 345 28.30 8.55 -22.78
C ARG A 345 27.01 8.14 -23.51
N SER A 346 25.88 8.15 -22.81
CA SER A 346 24.57 7.84 -23.39
C SER A 346 24.18 8.84 -24.48
N PHE A 347 24.44 10.14 -24.26
CA PHE A 347 24.26 11.18 -25.26
C PHE A 347 25.12 10.93 -26.51
N LEU A 348 26.41 10.61 -26.35
CA LEU A 348 27.28 10.31 -27.49
C LEU A 348 26.79 9.07 -28.27
N ARG A 349 26.43 7.98 -27.58
CA ARG A 349 25.92 6.75 -28.23
C ARG A 349 24.60 6.96 -28.98
N ARG A 350 23.70 7.81 -28.48
CA ARG A 350 22.46 8.16 -29.20
C ARG A 350 22.73 9.04 -30.42
N SER A 351 23.72 9.93 -30.31
CA SER A 351 24.09 10.87 -31.38
C SER A 351 24.92 10.21 -32.49
N ARG A 352 25.69 9.16 -32.15
CA ARG A 352 26.52 8.34 -33.05
C ARG A 352 26.30 6.87 -32.70
N PRO A 353 25.24 6.24 -33.23
CA PRO A 353 24.96 4.84 -32.91
C PRO A 353 25.91 3.89 -33.65
N LEU A 354 26.29 2.80 -32.99
CA LEU A 354 27.34 1.86 -33.43
C LEU A 354 26.97 1.09 -34.72
N ASP A 355 25.69 1.06 -35.09
CA ASP A 355 25.20 0.47 -36.34
C ASP A 355 25.47 1.35 -37.57
N ARG A 356 25.84 2.63 -37.36
CA ARG A 356 26.07 3.62 -38.44
C ARG A 356 27.43 4.29 -38.40
N TYR A 357 28.13 4.24 -37.27
CA TYR A 357 29.38 4.95 -37.05
C TYR A 357 30.39 4.04 -36.36
N GLU A 358 31.62 4.03 -36.87
CA GLU A 358 32.77 3.52 -36.14
C GLU A 358 33.19 4.56 -35.09
N ILE A 359 33.27 4.15 -33.82
CA ILE A 359 33.56 5.05 -32.70
C ILE A 359 34.98 4.80 -32.21
N ASP A 360 35.80 5.85 -32.18
CA ASP A 360 37.03 5.86 -31.40
C ASP A 360 36.69 5.95 -29.91
N GLU A 361 36.74 4.79 -29.25
CA GLU A 361 36.43 4.65 -27.82
C GLU A 361 37.30 5.54 -26.92
N ARG A 362 38.56 5.84 -27.29
CA ARG A 362 39.44 6.70 -26.49
C ARG A 362 38.96 8.14 -26.56
N HIS A 363 38.69 8.65 -27.76
CA HIS A 363 38.16 10.01 -27.93
C HIS A 363 36.77 10.16 -27.31
N ALA A 364 35.89 9.18 -27.47
CA ALA A 364 34.56 9.18 -26.86
C ALA A 364 34.63 9.22 -25.32
N PHE A 365 35.56 8.47 -24.72
CA PHE A 365 35.81 8.52 -23.28
C PHE A 365 36.28 9.90 -22.81
N ILE A 366 37.27 10.50 -23.50
CA ILE A 366 37.80 11.83 -23.16
C ILE A 366 36.70 12.89 -23.25
N LEU A 367 35.92 12.88 -24.34
CA LEU A 367 34.83 13.83 -24.55
C LEU A 367 33.73 13.67 -23.49
N SER A 368 33.35 12.44 -23.16
CA SER A 368 32.36 12.18 -22.11
C SER A 368 32.83 12.72 -20.76
N ARG A 369 34.12 12.54 -20.43
CA ARG A 369 34.71 13.07 -19.19
C ARG A 369 34.73 14.60 -19.17
N HIS A 370 35.02 15.22 -20.31
CA HIS A 370 34.98 16.68 -20.42
C HIS A 370 33.56 17.22 -20.21
N ILE A 371 32.56 16.66 -20.90
CA ILE A 371 31.14 17.04 -20.73
C ILE A 371 30.71 16.90 -19.26
N ALA A 372 31.03 15.77 -18.63
CA ALA A 372 30.71 15.54 -17.23
C ALA A 372 31.37 16.56 -16.28
N GLY A 373 32.60 16.97 -16.58
CA GLY A 373 33.29 18.03 -15.84
C GLY A 373 32.60 19.37 -15.98
N GLU A 374 32.23 19.76 -17.21
CA GLU A 374 31.53 21.02 -17.49
C GLU A 374 30.14 21.07 -16.83
N LEU A 375 29.39 19.96 -16.83
CA LEU A 375 28.08 19.89 -16.17
C LEU A 375 28.15 20.23 -14.68
N LYS A 376 29.21 19.78 -13.99
CA LYS A 376 29.44 20.06 -12.56
C LYS A 376 29.80 21.52 -12.30
N LEU A 377 30.38 22.21 -13.27
CA LEU A 377 30.71 23.62 -13.20
C LEU A 377 29.53 24.51 -13.63
N LEU A 378 28.67 24.02 -14.51
CA LEU A 378 27.57 24.76 -15.13
C LEU A 378 26.48 25.17 -14.15
N ALA A 379 26.18 24.33 -13.15
CA ALA A 379 25.05 24.54 -12.26
C ALA A 379 25.39 24.21 -10.81
N THR A 380 24.87 25.03 -9.90
CA THR A 380 24.87 24.73 -8.47
C THR A 380 23.53 24.11 -8.07
N PRO A 381 23.52 23.11 -7.17
CA PRO A 381 22.27 22.56 -6.66
C PRO A 381 21.43 23.65 -6.00
N LEU A 382 20.15 23.72 -6.38
CA LEU A 382 19.20 24.61 -5.72
C LEU A 382 19.07 24.15 -4.26
N SER A 383 19.62 24.94 -3.33
CA SER A 383 19.36 24.73 -1.91
C SER A 383 17.89 25.08 -1.67
N GLY A 384 17.04 24.05 -1.50
CA GLY A 384 15.61 24.22 -1.22
C GLY A 384 15.37 24.98 0.09
N ASN A 385 15.43 26.31 0.03
CA ASN A 385 15.03 27.22 1.08
C ASN A 385 13.53 27.58 0.99
N LEU A 386 12.86 27.13 -0.07
CA LEU A 386 11.41 27.21 -0.15
C LEU A 386 10.87 26.02 0.65
N TYR A 387 10.23 26.32 1.79
CA TYR A 387 9.30 25.36 2.38
C TYR A 387 8.34 24.94 1.27
N PRO A 388 8.17 23.63 1.00
CA PRO A 388 7.15 23.22 0.06
C PRO A 388 5.84 23.86 0.50
N GLU A 389 5.13 24.50 -0.43
CA GLU A 389 3.77 24.94 -0.17
C GLU A 389 2.92 23.68 0.01
N PHE A 390 2.86 23.20 1.26
CA PHE A 390 1.90 22.18 1.63
C PHE A 390 0.53 22.82 1.51
N SER A 391 -0.30 22.31 0.60
CA SER A 391 -1.70 22.70 0.58
C SER A 391 -2.32 22.31 1.92
N SER A 392 -2.59 23.30 2.76
CA SER A 392 -3.40 23.14 3.96
C SER A 392 -4.88 23.00 3.65
N GLN A 393 -5.28 23.10 2.37
CA GLN A 393 -6.65 22.94 1.91
C GLN A 393 -7.01 21.45 1.77
N LEU A 394 -6.85 20.69 2.86
CA LEU A 394 -7.35 19.31 2.95
C LEU A 394 -8.85 19.22 2.64
N ASP A 395 -9.58 20.32 2.85
CA ASP A 395 -11.02 20.46 2.59
C ASP A 395 -11.35 20.46 1.09
N ASN A 396 -10.41 20.78 0.20
CA ASN A 396 -10.64 20.93 -1.25
C ASN A 396 -10.10 19.75 -2.08
N ILE A 397 -9.51 18.72 -1.46
CA ILE A 397 -9.00 17.56 -2.18
C ILE A 397 -10.19 16.65 -2.55
N PRO A 398 -10.43 16.35 -3.83
CA PRO A 398 -11.49 15.42 -4.23
C PRO A 398 -11.29 14.06 -3.54
N LYS A 399 -12.27 13.63 -2.74
CA LYS A 399 -12.24 12.33 -2.03
C LYS A 399 -12.95 11.22 -2.80
N GLN A 400 -13.58 11.55 -3.91
CA GLN A 400 -14.13 10.57 -4.85
C GLN A 400 -13.07 10.21 -5.89
N PHE A 401 -12.68 8.92 -5.89
CA PHE A 401 -11.71 8.32 -6.82
C PHE A 401 -12.41 7.54 -7.93
#